data_AF-A0A945Y4B5-F1
#
_entry.id   AF-A0A945Y4B5-F1
#
_cell.length_a   1.000
_cell.length_b   1.000
_cell.length_c   1.000
_cell.angle_alpha   90.00
_cell.angle_beta   90.00
_cell.angle_gamma   90.00
#
_symmetry.space_group_name_H-M   'P 1'
#
loop_
_entity.id
_entity.type
_entity.pdbx_description
1 polymer ?
#
loop_
_entity_poly.entity_id
_entity_poly.type
_entity_poly.pdbx_seq_one_letter_code
_entity_poly.pdbx_strand_id
1 'polypeptide(L)'
;MKTLFNTFLILLFLTNCNTNGQEIKTENNIETEESIFTPKNFYDSLSVATLSIVNNDIVYTPDWVNIDYPMGDVPEMTGVCSDVIIRAYRKMGIDLQQELHEDILKNPSRYPNISRADNNIDHRRVPNLARFFTQYGEMLEVTDNSDDYKPGDIVYWKLGGKTDHIGIVTHLKTEVGTPLMVHNICCGQNLDDCLFH
;
A
#
# COMPACT_ATOMS: atom_id res chain seq x y z
N MET A 1 18.08 22.50 -33.68
CA MET A 1 17.89 23.95 -33.92
C MET A 1 16.88 24.43 -32.89
N LYS A 2 17.34 25.14 -31.85
CA LYS A 2 17.11 26.60 -31.63
C LYS A 2 15.61 26.93 -31.55
N THR A 3 15.03 27.45 -30.46
CA THR A 3 15.50 28.46 -29.48
C THR A 3 14.42 28.59 -28.39
N LEU A 4 14.72 28.49 -27.08
CA LEU A 4 14.96 29.60 -26.12
C LEU A 4 13.81 30.63 -26.02
N PHE A 5 13.18 30.75 -24.84
CA PHE A 5 13.33 31.94 -23.98
C PHE A 5 12.71 31.74 -22.57
N ASN A 6 13.59 31.79 -21.57
CA ASN A 6 13.25 32.18 -20.20
C ASN A 6 12.70 33.61 -20.22
N THR A 7 11.60 33.87 -19.50
CA THR A 7 11.39 35.21 -18.94
C THR A 7 10.81 35.11 -17.53
N PHE A 8 11.74 35.30 -16.61
CA PHE A 8 11.59 35.67 -15.22
C PHE A 8 10.68 36.90 -15.11
N LEU A 9 9.60 36.83 -14.32
CA LEU A 9 8.89 38.02 -13.84
C LEU A 9 8.96 38.03 -12.32
N ILE A 10 9.98 38.71 -11.80
CA ILE A 10 10.06 39.15 -10.41
C ILE A 10 8.96 40.19 -10.21
N LEU A 11 8.07 39.96 -9.25
CA LEU A 11 7.24 41.03 -8.69
C LEU A 11 7.77 41.32 -7.28
N LEU A 12 8.65 42.32 -7.19
CA LEU A 12 9.07 42.96 -5.95
C LEU A 12 7.91 43.85 -5.48
N PHE A 13 7.21 43.45 -4.42
CA PHE A 13 6.47 44.40 -3.60
C PHE A 13 7.28 44.68 -2.33
N LEU A 14 7.90 45.85 -2.30
CA LEU A 14 8.40 46.47 -1.07
C LEU A 14 7.21 47.13 -0.37
N THR A 15 6.86 46.64 0.81
CA THR A 15 6.23 47.46 1.84
C THR A 15 6.96 47.22 3.16
N ASN A 16 7.74 48.22 3.56
CA ASN A 16 8.26 48.38 4.91
C ASN A 16 7.09 48.36 5.91
N CYS A 17 7.18 47.52 6.93
CA CYS A 17 6.56 47.81 8.22
C CYS A 17 7.58 47.49 9.31
N ASN A 18 7.96 48.53 10.04
CA ASN A 18 8.94 48.51 11.11
C ASN A 18 8.19 48.43 12.44
N THR A 19 8.40 47.38 13.22
CA THR A 19 8.09 47.36 14.66
C THR A 19 9.24 46.71 15.39
N ASN A 20 9.96 47.53 16.16
CA ASN A 20 10.94 47.12 17.15
C ASN A 20 10.35 46.09 18.12
N GLY A 21 11.07 44.99 18.34
CA GLY A 21 10.70 43.98 19.33
C GLY A 21 11.76 42.89 19.47
N GLN A 22 12.81 43.22 20.24
CA GLN A 22 13.72 42.35 21.00
C GLN A 22 14.27 41.06 20.38
N GLU A 23 15.61 41.04 20.21
CA GLU A 23 16.43 39.83 20.08
C GLU A 23 16.15 38.85 21.22
N ILE A 24 15.76 37.62 20.88
CA ILE A 24 15.99 36.44 21.70
C ILE A 24 16.97 35.57 20.92
N LYS A 25 18.21 35.53 21.41
CA LYS A 25 19.17 34.49 21.07
C LYS A 25 18.68 33.18 21.68
N THR A 26 18.29 32.24 20.84
CA THR A 26 18.26 30.83 21.21
C THR A 26 19.00 30.07 20.12
N GLU A 27 20.32 29.96 20.31
CA GLU A 27 21.03 28.78 19.84
C GLU A 27 20.41 27.58 20.56
N ASN A 28 19.85 26.65 19.79
CA ASN A 28 19.81 25.24 20.14
C ASN A 28 19.57 24.45 18.85
N ASN A 29 20.67 23.85 18.39
CA ASN A 29 20.71 22.77 17.40
C ASN A 29 19.81 21.63 17.86
N ILE A 30 18.75 21.32 17.10
CA ILE A 30 18.35 19.94 16.82
C ILE A 30 17.78 19.96 15.39
N GLU A 31 18.64 19.78 14.39
CA GLU A 31 18.20 19.25 13.12
C GLU A 31 17.88 17.77 13.37
N THR A 32 16.61 17.46 13.64
CA THR A 32 16.12 16.11 13.47
C THR A 32 16.14 15.81 11.98
N GLU A 33 17.25 15.26 11.48
CA GLU A 33 17.24 14.51 10.23
C GLU A 33 16.31 13.30 10.42
N GLU A 34 15.01 13.50 10.25
CA GLU A 34 14.16 12.39 9.79
C GLU A 34 14.73 11.98 8.44
N SER A 35 15.46 10.86 8.42
CA SER A 35 16.02 10.31 7.20
C SER A 35 14.87 10.06 6.22
N ILE A 36 14.77 10.89 5.18
CA ILE A 36 13.74 10.73 4.15
C ILE A 36 13.95 9.37 3.49
N PHE A 37 12.99 8.46 3.68
CA PHE A 37 13.02 7.16 3.03
C PHE A 37 12.97 7.34 1.52
N THR A 38 14.03 6.92 0.84
CA THR A 38 14.13 6.98 -0.62
C THR A 38 13.99 5.56 -1.18
N PRO A 39 12.90 5.23 -1.90
CA PRO A 39 12.73 3.92 -2.50
C PRO A 39 13.86 3.60 -3.49
N LYS A 40 14.50 2.42 -3.33
CA LYS A 40 15.63 1.99 -4.17
C LYS A 40 15.25 0.91 -5.17
N ASN A 41 14.17 0.19 -4.91
CA ASN A 41 13.71 -0.92 -5.71
C ASN A 41 12.16 -0.97 -5.76
N PHE A 42 11.64 -1.98 -6.45
CA PHE A 42 10.20 -2.20 -6.58
C PHE A 42 9.50 -2.36 -5.22
N TYR A 43 10.07 -3.15 -4.31
CA TYR A 43 9.47 -3.47 -3.02
C TYR A 43 9.44 -2.28 -2.05
N ASP A 44 10.50 -1.46 -2.05
CA ASP A 44 10.50 -0.18 -1.33
C ASP A 44 9.39 0.75 -1.86
N SER A 45 9.24 0.79 -3.19
CA SER A 45 8.22 1.61 -3.85
C SER A 45 6.82 1.08 -3.55
N LEU A 46 6.65 -0.24 -3.51
CA LEU A 46 5.41 -0.89 -3.09
C LEU A 46 5.08 -0.54 -1.64
N SER A 47 6.07 -0.55 -0.73
CA SER A 47 5.85 -0.10 0.64
C SER A 47 5.36 1.36 0.71
N VAL A 48 5.93 2.28 -0.08
CA VAL A 48 5.48 3.68 -0.13
C VAL A 48 4.07 3.79 -0.73
N ALA A 49 3.80 3.07 -1.82
CA ALA A 49 2.48 2.98 -2.43
C ALA A 49 1.42 2.48 -1.45
N THR A 50 1.74 1.44 -0.68
CA THR A 50 0.90 0.86 0.37
C THR A 50 0.61 1.89 1.48
N LEU A 51 1.59 2.68 1.90
CA LEU A 51 1.36 3.73 2.90
C LEU A 51 0.48 4.86 2.36
N SER A 52 0.58 5.17 1.06
CA SER A 52 -0.20 6.25 0.42
C SER A 52 -1.72 5.99 0.35
N ILE A 53 -2.15 4.76 0.63
CA ILE A 53 -3.56 4.36 0.59
C ILE A 53 -4.17 4.17 1.99
N VAL A 54 -3.38 4.31 3.07
CA VAL A 54 -3.88 4.23 4.46
C VAL A 54 -5.02 5.22 4.66
N ASN A 55 -6.16 4.70 5.10
CA ASN A 55 -7.38 5.48 5.34
C ASN A 55 -8.29 4.72 6.32
N ASN A 56 -8.39 5.27 7.53
CA ASN A 56 -9.13 4.66 8.63
C ASN A 56 -10.66 4.82 8.47
N ASP A 57 -11.11 5.68 7.56
CA ASP A 57 -12.54 5.89 7.27
C ASP A 57 -13.11 4.85 6.29
N ILE A 58 -12.27 3.96 5.75
CA ILE A 58 -12.72 2.87 4.86
C ILE A 58 -13.62 1.89 5.64
N VAL A 59 -14.82 1.66 5.12
CA VAL A 59 -15.78 0.73 5.70
C VAL A 59 -15.57 -0.67 5.13
N TYR A 60 -15.36 -1.66 6.00
CA TYR A 60 -15.20 -3.05 5.58
C TYR A 60 -16.46 -3.58 4.89
N THR A 61 -16.39 -3.80 3.57
CA THR A 61 -17.56 -4.14 2.73
C THR A 61 -17.24 -5.31 1.80
N PRO A 62 -17.54 -6.56 2.21
CA PRO A 62 -17.18 -7.76 1.46
C PRO A 62 -18.17 -8.14 0.34
N ASP A 63 -19.23 -7.35 0.19
CA ASP A 63 -20.30 -7.61 -0.77
C ASP A 63 -19.79 -7.57 -2.21
N TRP A 64 -20.46 -8.35 -3.05
CA TRP A 64 -20.24 -8.30 -4.49
C TRP A 64 -20.78 -6.98 -5.03
N VAL A 65 -19.99 -6.34 -5.90
CA VAL A 65 -20.36 -5.10 -6.59
C VAL A 65 -19.95 -5.22 -8.04
N ASN A 66 -20.75 -4.65 -8.95
CA ASN A 66 -20.36 -4.53 -10.34
C ASN A 66 -19.34 -3.39 -10.46
N ILE A 67 -18.17 -3.68 -11.02
CA ILE A 67 -17.07 -2.75 -11.17
C ILE A 67 -16.52 -2.82 -12.60
N ASP A 68 -15.82 -1.77 -13.00
CA ASP A 68 -15.19 -1.73 -14.32
C ASP A 68 -14.12 -2.82 -14.48
N TYR A 69 -13.80 -3.14 -15.73
CA TYR A 69 -12.72 -4.03 -16.08
C TYR A 69 -12.08 -3.61 -17.41
N PRO A 70 -10.75 -3.40 -17.47
CA PRO A 70 -9.80 -3.45 -16.36
C PRO A 70 -9.89 -2.22 -15.43
N MET A 71 -9.08 -2.18 -14.38
CA MET A 71 -8.91 -1.05 -13.45
C MET A 71 -10.15 -0.65 -12.63
N GLY A 72 -11.14 -1.53 -12.47
CA GLY A 72 -12.30 -1.26 -11.63
C GLY A 72 -11.98 -1.40 -10.15
N ASP A 73 -12.51 -0.49 -9.33
CA ASP A 73 -12.43 -0.53 -7.88
C ASP A 73 -13.84 -0.50 -7.29
N VAL A 74 -13.98 -0.96 -6.06
CA VAL A 74 -15.21 -0.80 -5.28
C VAL A 74 -15.41 0.68 -4.91
N PRO A 75 -16.61 1.09 -4.46
CA PRO A 75 -16.85 2.48 -4.05
C PRO A 75 -15.78 3.00 -3.09
N GLU A 76 -15.35 4.25 -3.30
CA GLU A 76 -14.14 4.87 -2.73
C GLU A 76 -13.96 4.66 -1.21
N MET A 77 -15.05 4.73 -0.44
CA MET A 77 -15.03 4.61 1.02
C MET A 77 -15.27 3.18 1.53
N THR A 78 -15.11 2.18 0.67
CA THR A 78 -15.34 0.77 1.00
C THR A 78 -14.15 -0.09 0.61
N GLY A 79 -14.06 -1.29 1.17
CA GLY A 79 -13.06 -2.28 0.78
C GLY A 79 -12.95 -3.45 1.75
N VAL A 80 -12.15 -4.44 1.39
CA VAL A 80 -11.71 -5.54 2.26
C VAL A 80 -10.19 -5.63 2.30
N CYS A 81 -9.64 -6.63 2.99
CA CYS A 81 -8.20 -6.83 3.13
C CYS A 81 -7.45 -7.02 1.81
N SER A 82 -8.02 -7.75 0.85
CA SER A 82 -7.44 -7.93 -0.48
C SER A 82 -7.41 -6.62 -1.28
N ASP A 83 -8.40 -5.74 -1.11
CA ASP A 83 -8.46 -4.45 -1.82
C ASP A 83 -7.25 -3.55 -1.48
N VAL A 84 -6.62 -3.74 -0.30
CA VAL A 84 -5.33 -3.11 0.05
C VAL A 84 -4.24 -3.48 -0.94
N ILE A 85 -4.14 -4.77 -1.27
CA ILE A 85 -3.13 -5.30 -2.21
C ILE A 85 -3.38 -4.74 -3.60
N ILE A 86 -4.64 -4.77 -4.04
CA ILE A 86 -5.05 -4.28 -5.36
C ILE A 86 -4.72 -2.79 -5.50
N ARG A 87 -5.11 -1.97 -4.52
CA ARG A 87 -4.87 -0.52 -4.53
C ARG A 87 -3.38 -0.19 -4.46
N ALA A 88 -2.60 -0.92 -3.67
CA ALA A 88 -1.16 -0.71 -3.56
C ALA A 88 -0.45 -0.99 -4.89
N TYR A 89 -0.78 -2.12 -5.54
CA TYR A 89 -0.22 -2.44 -6.86
C TYR A 89 -0.70 -1.47 -7.95
N ARG A 90 -1.93 -0.95 -7.87
CA ARG A 90 -2.41 0.07 -8.80
C ARG A 90 -1.66 1.39 -8.70
N LYS A 91 -1.21 1.80 -7.51
CA LYS A 91 -0.29 2.94 -7.36
C LYS A 91 1.05 2.70 -8.07
N MET A 92 1.43 1.44 -8.27
CA MET A 92 2.59 1.01 -9.05
C MET A 92 2.28 0.82 -10.55
N GLY A 93 1.04 1.11 -11.00
CA GLY A 93 0.61 0.92 -12.39
C GLY A 93 0.30 -0.53 -12.77
N ILE A 94 0.12 -1.42 -11.78
CA ILE A 94 -0.16 -2.85 -11.99
C ILE A 94 -1.62 -3.14 -11.60
N ASP A 95 -2.38 -3.74 -12.52
CA ASP A 95 -3.78 -4.11 -12.28
C ASP A 95 -3.93 -5.59 -11.91
N LEU A 96 -3.84 -5.89 -10.61
CA LEU A 96 -4.02 -7.27 -10.13
C LEU A 96 -5.43 -7.84 -10.40
N GLN A 97 -6.44 -7.00 -10.62
CA GLN A 97 -7.76 -7.45 -11.09
C GLN A 97 -7.63 -8.12 -12.46
N GLN A 98 -6.96 -7.45 -13.40
CA GLN A 98 -6.71 -7.97 -14.74
C GLN A 98 -5.80 -9.20 -14.71
N GLU A 99 -4.65 -9.09 -14.05
CA GLU A 99 -3.64 -10.15 -14.01
C GLU A 99 -4.22 -11.47 -13.47
N LEU A 100 -4.93 -11.41 -12.34
CA LEU A 100 -5.56 -12.61 -11.78
C LEU A 100 -6.69 -13.13 -12.68
N HIS A 101 -7.55 -12.26 -13.21
CA HIS A 101 -8.69 -12.70 -14.02
C HIS A 101 -8.23 -13.43 -15.30
N GLU A 102 -7.26 -12.85 -16.01
CA GLU A 102 -6.67 -13.49 -17.18
C GLU A 102 -5.99 -14.81 -16.81
N ASP A 103 -5.37 -14.85 -15.65
CA ASP A 103 -4.71 -16.06 -15.17
C ASP A 103 -5.68 -17.20 -14.88
N ILE A 104 -6.82 -16.90 -14.26
CA ILE A 104 -7.90 -17.86 -14.02
C ILE A 104 -8.45 -18.40 -15.35
N LEU A 105 -8.65 -17.54 -16.34
CA LEU A 105 -9.14 -17.95 -17.66
C LEU A 105 -8.16 -18.88 -18.39
N LYS A 106 -6.86 -18.58 -18.30
CA LYS A 106 -5.80 -19.38 -18.93
C LYS A 106 -5.53 -20.68 -18.18
N ASN A 107 -5.67 -20.69 -16.86
CA ASN A 107 -5.24 -21.78 -15.98
C ASN A 107 -6.30 -22.18 -14.93
N PRO A 108 -7.54 -22.56 -15.34
CA PRO A 108 -8.64 -22.78 -14.41
C PRO A 108 -8.38 -23.92 -13.39
N SER A 109 -7.56 -24.91 -13.75
CA SER A 109 -7.20 -26.02 -12.85
C SER A 109 -6.43 -25.59 -11.61
N ARG A 110 -5.77 -24.41 -11.61
CA ARG A 110 -5.08 -23.87 -10.44
C ARG A 110 -6.02 -23.25 -9.41
N TYR A 111 -7.25 -22.95 -9.82
CA TYR A 111 -8.27 -22.29 -9.02
C TYR A 111 -9.50 -23.20 -8.85
N PRO A 112 -9.36 -24.35 -8.15
CA PRO A 112 -10.43 -25.36 -8.07
C PRO A 112 -11.69 -24.87 -7.36
N ASN A 113 -11.62 -23.75 -6.63
CA ASN A 113 -12.76 -23.13 -5.94
C ASN A 113 -13.55 -22.17 -6.82
N ILE A 114 -13.11 -21.92 -8.07
CA ILE A 114 -13.76 -21.01 -9.01
C ILE A 114 -14.46 -21.84 -10.08
N SER A 115 -15.79 -21.86 -10.06
CA SER A 115 -16.59 -22.54 -11.09
C SER A 115 -16.71 -21.72 -12.37
N ARG A 116 -16.74 -20.39 -12.24
CA ARG A 116 -16.78 -19.43 -13.34
C ARG A 116 -16.01 -18.19 -12.92
N ALA A 117 -15.06 -17.78 -13.75
CA ALA A 117 -14.30 -16.56 -13.53
C ALA A 117 -15.23 -15.34 -13.49
N ASP A 118 -15.01 -14.46 -12.52
CA ASP A 118 -15.74 -13.22 -12.29
C ASP A 118 -14.77 -12.10 -11.93
N ASN A 119 -14.54 -11.21 -12.91
CA ASN A 119 -13.65 -10.06 -12.77
C ASN A 119 -14.09 -9.05 -11.71
N ASN A 120 -15.33 -9.12 -11.22
CA ASN A 120 -15.85 -8.22 -10.19
C ASN A 120 -15.41 -8.62 -8.77
N ILE A 121 -15.03 -9.88 -8.56
CA ILE A 121 -14.87 -10.40 -7.19
C ILE A 121 -13.68 -11.33 -6.99
N ASP A 122 -13.16 -11.99 -8.02
CA ASP A 122 -12.14 -13.03 -7.82
C ASP A 122 -10.85 -12.51 -7.17
N HIS A 123 -10.40 -11.32 -7.59
CA HIS A 123 -9.24 -10.61 -7.03
C HIS A 123 -9.46 -10.09 -5.61
N ARG A 124 -10.72 -10.00 -5.19
CA ARG A 124 -11.11 -9.63 -3.83
C ARG A 124 -11.13 -10.84 -2.89
N ARG A 125 -10.85 -12.05 -3.36
CA ARG A 125 -10.79 -13.25 -2.51
C ARG A 125 -9.34 -13.59 -2.16
N VAL A 126 -9.03 -13.54 -0.87
CA VAL A 126 -7.68 -13.81 -0.36
C VAL A 126 -7.09 -15.14 -0.86
N PRO A 127 -7.81 -16.28 -0.85
CA PRO A 127 -7.25 -17.54 -1.34
C PRO A 127 -6.87 -17.52 -2.83
N ASN A 128 -7.57 -16.72 -3.64
CA ASN A 128 -7.26 -16.59 -5.07
C ASN A 128 -5.97 -15.80 -5.28
N LEU A 129 -5.81 -14.67 -4.57
CA LEU A 129 -4.57 -13.90 -4.58
C LEU A 129 -3.40 -14.72 -4.05
N ALA A 130 -3.58 -15.45 -2.95
CA ALA A 130 -2.54 -16.32 -2.40
C ALA A 130 -2.08 -17.36 -3.44
N ARG A 131 -3.01 -18.01 -4.14
CA ARG A 131 -2.67 -18.96 -5.22
C ARG A 131 -1.90 -18.29 -6.36
N PHE A 132 -2.31 -17.09 -6.77
CA PHE A 132 -1.63 -16.32 -7.81
C PHE A 132 -0.20 -15.95 -7.40
N PHE A 133 -0.01 -15.44 -6.19
CA PHE A 133 1.33 -15.10 -5.70
C PHE A 133 2.22 -16.32 -5.49
N THR A 134 1.69 -17.46 -5.03
CA THR A 134 2.49 -18.71 -4.97
C THR A 134 3.00 -19.14 -6.36
N GLN A 135 2.29 -18.78 -7.43
CA GLN A 135 2.66 -19.15 -8.78
C GLN A 135 3.66 -18.20 -9.44
N TYR A 136 3.56 -16.90 -9.14
CA TYR A 136 4.32 -15.84 -9.83
C TYR A 136 5.34 -15.13 -8.93
N GLY A 137 5.28 -15.36 -7.62
CA GLY A 137 6.21 -14.83 -6.63
C GLY A 137 7.09 -15.91 -6.01
N GLU A 138 7.88 -15.49 -5.03
CA GLU A 138 8.68 -16.37 -4.19
C GLU A 138 7.96 -16.61 -2.86
N MET A 139 7.87 -17.88 -2.45
CA MET A 139 7.34 -18.23 -1.13
C MET A 139 8.47 -18.14 -0.12
N LEU A 140 8.37 -17.18 0.80
CA LEU A 140 9.33 -16.98 1.87
C LEU A 140 9.04 -17.89 3.06
N GLU A 141 10.07 -18.19 3.85
CA GLU A 141 9.93 -18.92 5.12
C GLU A 141 9.26 -18.04 6.16
N VAL A 142 8.30 -18.60 6.91
CA VAL A 142 7.65 -17.91 8.02
C VAL A 142 8.47 -18.16 9.29
N THR A 143 9.03 -17.09 9.85
CA THR A 143 9.88 -17.14 11.04
C THR A 143 9.36 -16.19 12.13
N ASP A 144 9.86 -16.36 13.35
CA ASP A 144 9.61 -15.42 14.46
C ASP A 144 10.65 -14.27 14.49
N ASN A 145 11.50 -14.15 13.47
CA ASN A 145 12.51 -13.12 13.39
C ASN A 145 12.01 -11.94 12.54
N SER A 146 11.79 -10.79 13.18
CA SER A 146 11.32 -9.57 12.52
C SER A 146 12.17 -9.10 11.35
N ASP A 147 13.46 -9.42 11.33
CA ASP A 147 14.36 -9.01 10.25
C ASP A 147 14.17 -9.84 8.98
N ASP A 148 13.48 -10.97 9.01
CA ASP A 148 13.24 -11.77 7.80
C ASP A 148 12.13 -11.17 6.92
N TYR A 149 11.33 -10.25 7.47
CA TYR A 149 10.23 -9.58 6.78
C TYR A 149 10.68 -8.22 6.24
N LYS A 150 10.62 -8.05 4.93
CA LYS A 150 11.14 -6.88 4.20
C LYS A 150 10.00 -5.99 3.67
N PRO A 151 10.26 -4.69 3.44
CA PRO A 151 9.27 -3.81 2.86
C PRO A 151 8.75 -4.37 1.54
N GLY A 152 7.45 -4.36 1.33
CA GLY A 152 6.80 -4.90 0.13
C GLY A 152 6.45 -6.39 0.19
N ASP A 153 6.88 -7.12 1.24
CA ASP A 153 6.44 -8.50 1.43
C ASP A 153 4.92 -8.56 1.66
N ILE A 154 4.27 -9.55 1.06
CA ILE A 154 2.85 -9.82 1.23
C ILE A 154 2.70 -10.93 2.25
N VAL A 155 2.01 -10.65 3.34
CA VAL A 155 1.78 -11.62 4.42
C VAL A 155 0.34 -12.11 4.34
N TYR A 156 0.18 -13.42 4.32
CA TYR A 156 -1.10 -14.11 4.41
C TYR A 156 -1.19 -14.83 5.76
N TRP A 157 -2.30 -14.67 6.47
CA TRP A 157 -2.50 -15.32 7.77
C TRP A 157 -3.96 -15.60 8.08
N LYS A 158 -4.18 -16.31 9.18
CA LYS A 158 -5.51 -16.67 9.67
C LYS A 158 -5.87 -15.83 10.89
N LEU A 159 -6.80 -14.89 10.74
CA LEU A 159 -7.38 -14.17 11.87
C LEU A 159 -8.13 -15.14 12.79
N GLY A 160 -7.76 -15.14 14.07
CA GLY A 160 -8.30 -16.06 15.07
C GLY A 160 -8.14 -17.55 14.69
N GLY A 161 -7.15 -17.86 13.83
CA GLY A 161 -6.92 -19.22 13.32
C GLY A 161 -7.94 -19.72 12.30
N LYS A 162 -8.86 -18.88 11.79
CA LYS A 162 -9.96 -19.35 10.92
C LYS A 162 -10.13 -18.56 9.63
N THR A 163 -10.12 -17.23 9.72
CA THR A 163 -10.48 -16.35 8.60
C THR A 163 -9.25 -15.95 7.81
N ASP A 164 -9.26 -16.15 6.50
CA ASP A 164 -8.15 -15.73 5.62
C ASP A 164 -7.99 -14.21 5.63
N HIS A 165 -6.76 -13.76 5.78
CA HIS A 165 -6.41 -12.35 5.83
C HIS A 165 -5.08 -12.09 5.14
N ILE A 166 -4.88 -10.85 4.72
CA ILE A 166 -3.73 -10.44 3.91
C ILE A 166 -3.38 -8.97 4.15
N GLY A 167 -2.10 -8.64 3.99
CA GLY A 167 -1.54 -7.31 4.19
C GLY A 167 -0.13 -7.19 3.60
N ILE A 168 0.41 -5.98 3.61
CA ILE A 168 1.74 -5.68 3.06
C ILE A 168 2.63 -5.09 4.15
N VAL A 169 3.84 -5.65 4.28
CA VAL A 169 4.90 -5.16 5.16
C VAL A 169 5.44 -3.82 4.65
N THR A 170 5.63 -2.87 5.55
CA THR A 170 6.17 -1.54 5.21
C THR A 170 7.62 -1.37 5.68
N HIS A 171 8.27 -0.31 5.22
CA HIS A 171 9.59 0.11 5.72
C HIS A 171 9.52 0.78 7.09
N LEU A 172 8.33 1.08 7.61
CA LEU A 172 8.14 1.61 8.94
C LEU A 172 8.19 0.46 9.96
N LYS A 173 8.74 0.74 11.13
CA LYS A 173 8.93 -0.21 12.20
C LYS A 173 8.46 0.39 13.52
N THR A 174 8.09 -0.47 14.46
CA THR A 174 7.91 -0.10 15.87
C THR A 174 9.24 0.30 16.50
N GLU A 175 9.21 0.86 17.71
CA GLU A 175 10.42 1.21 18.47
C GLU A 175 11.36 0.02 18.70
N VAL A 176 10.81 -1.19 18.79
CA VAL A 176 11.56 -2.44 18.99
C VAL A 176 12.01 -3.10 17.68
N GLY A 177 11.70 -2.49 16.53
CA GLY A 177 12.18 -2.93 15.22
C GLY A 177 11.24 -3.85 14.43
N THR A 178 10.05 -4.14 14.96
CA THR A 178 9.03 -4.95 14.26
C THR A 178 8.47 -4.18 13.06
N PRO A 179 8.50 -4.73 11.84
CA PRO A 179 7.87 -4.10 10.68
C PRO A 179 6.36 -3.90 10.88
N LEU A 180 5.88 -2.70 10.55
CA LEU A 180 4.46 -2.38 10.53
C LEU A 180 3.84 -2.84 9.20
N MET A 181 2.58 -3.28 9.26
CA MET A 181 1.85 -3.75 8.10
C MET A 181 0.64 -2.88 7.81
N VAL A 182 0.36 -2.67 6.52
CA VAL A 182 -0.94 -2.14 6.11
C VAL A 182 -1.87 -3.28 5.73
N HIS A 183 -3.06 -3.25 6.30
CA HIS A 183 -4.14 -4.19 6.03
C HIS A 183 -5.50 -3.52 6.28
N ASN A 184 -6.60 -4.21 6.00
CA ASN A 184 -7.93 -3.71 6.31
C ASN A 184 -8.73 -4.77 7.07
N ILE A 185 -9.03 -4.49 8.33
CA ILE A 185 -9.82 -5.36 9.20
C ILE A 185 -10.84 -4.54 9.98
N CYS A 186 -12.13 -4.75 9.69
CA CYS A 186 -13.28 -4.14 10.38
C CYS A 186 -13.36 -2.60 10.29
N CYS A 187 -12.41 -1.87 10.87
CA CYS A 187 -12.45 -0.43 11.14
C CYS A 187 -11.37 0.34 10.36
N GLY A 188 -11.25 0.10 9.06
CA GLY A 188 -10.38 0.89 8.20
C GLY A 188 -9.19 0.15 7.63
N GLN A 189 -8.55 0.82 6.68
CA GLN A 189 -7.30 0.41 6.10
C GLN A 189 -6.15 1.06 6.87
N ASN A 190 -5.60 0.33 7.83
CA ASN A 190 -4.74 0.85 8.89
C ASN A 190 -3.30 0.36 8.72
N LEU A 191 -2.36 1.12 9.30
CA LEU A 191 -0.98 0.72 9.53
C LEU A 191 -0.86 0.22 10.98
N ASP A 192 -0.70 -1.09 11.17
CA ASP A 192 -0.75 -1.73 12.47
C ASP A 192 0.48 -2.63 12.74
N ASP A 193 0.79 -2.80 14.03
CA ASP A 193 1.74 -3.81 14.53
C ASP A 193 1.01 -5.15 14.68
N CYS A 194 0.79 -5.84 13.55
CA CYS A 194 0.03 -7.09 13.50
C CYS A 194 0.80 -8.28 12.91
N LEU A 195 2.12 -8.13 12.69
CA LEU A 195 2.92 -9.18 12.04
C LEU A 195 3.00 -10.46 12.89
N PHE A 196 3.06 -10.30 14.22
CA PHE A 196 3.21 -11.40 15.18
C PHE A 196 2.07 -11.49 16.21
N HIS A 197 0.92 -10.86 15.94
CA HIS A 197 -0.18 -10.67 16.89
C HIS A 197 -1.56 -11.05 16.33
#